data_AF-A0A411X2C7-F1
#
_entry.id   AF-A0A411X2C7-F1
#
_cell.length_a   1.000
_cell.length_b   1.000
_cell.length_c   1.000
_cell.angle_alpha   90.00
_cell.angle_beta   90.00
_cell.angle_gamma   90.00
#
_symmetry.space_group_name_H-M   'P 1'
#
loop_
_entity.id
_entity.type
_entity.pdbx_description
1 polymer ?
#
loop_
_entity_poly.entity_id
_entity_poly.type
_entity_poly.pdbx_seq_one_letter_code
_entity_poly.pdbx_strand_id
1 'polypeptide(L)' 'MDAMSIARLSTTIAETGTKQEVSMAVLKKAMDMQASSAAALIDALPAAPSAPNLPPHLGNRINTTA' A
#
# COMPACT_ATOMS: atom_id res chain seq x y z
N MET A 1 29.42 -40.62 -10.41
CA MET A 1 29.67 -39.17 -10.22
C MET A 1 28.44 -38.30 -10.55
N ASP A 2 27.28 -38.91 -10.86
CA ASP A 2 26.06 -38.21 -11.28
C ASP A 2 25.12 -37.86 -10.09
N ALA A 3 24.98 -38.77 -9.12
CA ALA A 3 24.15 -38.58 -7.92
C ALA A 3 24.57 -37.36 -7.07
N MET A 4 25.87 -37.04 -7.00
CA MET A 4 26.37 -35.86 -6.29
C MET A 4 26.04 -34.56 -7.02
N SER A 5 26.01 -34.57 -8.35
CA SER A 5 25.59 -33.42 -9.16
C SER A 5 24.09 -33.19 -9.07
N ILE A 6 23.28 -34.26 -9.08
CA ILE A 6 21.82 -34.18 -8.88
C ILE A 6 21.48 -33.69 -7.47
N ALA A 7 22.21 -34.17 -6.44
CA ALA A 7 22.02 -33.70 -5.06
C ALA A 7 22.32 -32.20 -4.92
N ARG A 8 23.40 -31.72 -5.57
CA ARG A 8 23.73 -30.29 -5.61
C ARG A 8 22.68 -29.47 -6.37
N LEU A 9 22.20 -29.96 -7.49
CA LEU A 9 21.13 -29.29 -8.24
C LEU A 9 19.85 -29.19 -7.41
N SER A 10 19.46 -30.29 -6.75
CA SER A 10 18.28 -30.36 -5.89
C SER A 10 18.38 -29.37 -4.73
N THR A 11 19.56 -29.23 -4.10
CA THR A 11 19.76 -28.23 -3.04
C THR A 11 19.64 -26.80 -3.59
N THR A 12 20.23 -26.52 -4.75
CA THR A 12 20.13 -25.19 -5.38
C THR A 12 18.69 -24.84 -5.76
N ILE A 13 17.89 -25.81 -6.23
CA ILE A 13 16.47 -25.60 -6.54
C ILE A 13 15.67 -25.32 -5.28
N ALA A 14 15.88 -26.11 -4.20
CA ALA A 14 15.19 -25.91 -2.93
C ALA A 14 15.51 -24.55 -2.29
N GLU A 15 16.78 -24.14 -2.31
CA GLU A 15 17.20 -22.81 -1.86
C GLU A 15 16.59 -21.70 -2.72
N THR A 16 16.52 -21.89 -4.03
CA THR A 16 15.94 -20.92 -4.96
C THR A 16 14.43 -20.77 -4.74
N GLY A 17 13.70 -21.87 -4.57
CA GLY A 17 12.27 -21.86 -4.25
C GLY A 17 11.98 -21.14 -2.95
N THR A 18 12.74 -21.46 -1.89
CA THR A 18 12.60 -20.81 -0.58
C THR A 18 12.85 -19.30 -0.67
N LYS A 19 13.88 -18.87 -1.40
CA LYS A 19 14.15 -17.44 -1.61
C LYS A 19 13.00 -16.73 -2.33
N GLN A 20 12.42 -17.34 -3.35
CA GLN A 20 11.28 -16.78 -4.08
C GLN A 20 10.04 -16.64 -3.19
N GLU A 21 9.72 -17.66 -2.38
CA GLU A 21 8.61 -17.60 -1.43
C GLU A 21 8.79 -16.50 -0.39
N VAL A 22 9.99 -16.38 0.18
CA VAL A 22 10.31 -15.31 1.13
C VAL A 22 10.21 -13.94 0.48
N SER A 23 10.76 -13.76 -0.73
CA SER A 23 10.63 -12.49 -1.47
C SER A 23 9.17 -12.11 -1.73
N MET A 24 8.32 -13.08 -2.11
CA MET A 24 6.88 -12.83 -2.26
C MET A 24 6.19 -12.52 -0.93
N ALA A 25 6.55 -13.22 0.15
CA ALA A 25 5.99 -12.97 1.47
C ALA A 25 6.35 -11.56 1.99
N VAL A 26 7.61 -11.14 1.80
CA VAL A 26 8.06 -9.78 2.14
C VAL A 26 7.35 -8.74 1.27
N LEU A 27 7.19 -8.98 -0.03
CA LEU A 27 6.45 -8.09 -0.91
C LEU A 27 4.98 -7.94 -0.47
N LYS A 28 4.30 -9.05 -0.15
CA LYS A 28 2.94 -9.03 0.41
C LYS A 28 2.89 -8.23 1.70
N LYS A 29 3.82 -8.48 2.63
CA LYS A 29 3.90 -7.75 3.89
C LYS A 29 4.15 -6.25 3.67
N ALA A 30 4.97 -5.87 2.69
CA ALA A 30 5.19 -4.48 2.33
C ALA A 30 3.91 -3.81 1.80
N MET A 31 3.15 -4.51 0.95
CA MET A 31 1.84 -4.03 0.48
C MET A 31 0.84 -3.88 1.64
N ASP A 32 0.76 -4.86 2.54
CA ASP A 32 -0.14 -4.80 3.70
C ASP A 32 0.22 -3.63 4.63
N MET A 33 1.52 -3.42 4.88
CA MET A 33 1.98 -2.27 5.67
C MET A 33 1.66 -0.95 4.98
N GLN A 34 1.80 -0.86 3.66
CA GLN A 34 1.46 0.34 2.91
C GLN A 34 -0.04 0.64 2.99
N ALA A 35 -0.89 -0.39 2.87
CA ALA A 35 -2.34 -0.25 3.02
C ALA A 35 -2.72 0.20 4.45
N SER A 36 -2.13 -0.42 5.48
CA SER A 36 -2.37 -0.04 6.88
C SER A 36 -1.90 1.40 7.18
N SER A 37 -0.76 1.81 6.61
CA SER A 37 -0.24 3.16 6.76
C SER A 37 -1.15 4.18 6.07
N ALA A 38 -1.60 3.87 4.85
CA ALA A 38 -2.55 4.72 4.13
C ALA A 38 -3.88 4.86 4.89
N ALA A 39 -4.41 3.77 5.46
CA ALA A 39 -5.61 3.81 6.28
C ALA A 39 -5.44 4.68 7.54
N ALA A 40 -4.30 4.57 8.22
CA ALA A 40 -4.00 5.40 9.39
C ALA A 40 -3.90 6.90 9.04
N LEU A 41 -3.34 7.24 7.86
CA LEU A 41 -3.30 8.63 7.38
C LEU A 41 -4.69 9.18 7.06
N ILE A 42 -5.57 8.35 6.51
CA ILE A 42 -6.97 8.72 6.24
C ILE A 42 -7.74 8.95 7.54
N ASP A 43 -7.54 8.10 8.54
CA ASP A 43 -8.19 8.23 9.85
C ASP A 43 -7.65 9.42 10.67
N ALA A 44 -6.36 9.74 10.48
CA ALA A 44 -5.75 10.92 11.07
C ALA A 44 -6.19 12.23 10.42
N LEU A 45 -6.87 12.18 9.27
CA LEU A 45 -7.39 13.37 8.63
C LEU A 45 -8.52 13.94 9.49
N PRO A 46 -8.43 15.20 9.96
CA PRO A 46 -9.50 15.81 10.73
C PRO A 46 -10.78 15.79 9.90
N ALA A 47 -11.91 15.45 10.52
CA ALA A 47 -13.21 15.52 9.88
C ALA A 47 -13.35 16.88 9.18
N ALA A 48 -13.63 16.88 7.88
CA ALA A 48 -13.84 18.09 7.12
C ALA A 48 -14.87 18.94 7.89
N PRO A 49 -14.58 20.23 8.19
CA PRO A 49 -15.50 21.05 8.95
C PRO A 49 -16.87 20.98 8.28
N SER A 50 -17.84 20.42 9.01
CA SER A 50 -19.20 20.19 8.54
C SER A 50 -19.84 21.55 8.32
N ALA A 51 -19.75 22.01 7.08
CA ALA A 51 -20.07 23.37 6.65
C ALA A 51 -19.22 24.45 7.34
N PRO A 52 -18.67 25.41 6.59
CA PRO A 52 -18.31 26.68 7.22
C PRO A 52 -19.59 27.24 7.86
N ASN A 53 -19.45 27.92 8.99
CA ASN A 53 -20.46 28.81 9.58
C ASN A 53 -20.84 29.91 8.58
N LEU A 54 -21.45 29.55 7.45
CA LEU A 54 -21.82 30.47 6.40
C LEU A 54 -23.06 31.21 6.91
N PRO A 55 -22.96 32.53 7.15
CA PRO A 55 -24.12 33.32 7.53
C PRO A 55 -25.21 33.17 6.45
N PRO A 56 -26.50 33.33 6.79
CA PRO A 56 -27.65 33.01 5.93
C PRO A 56 -27.73 33.69 4.55
N HIS A 57 -26.70 34.41 4.09
CA HIS A 57 -26.65 35.12 2.81
C HIS A 57 -25.28 35.05 2.09
N LEU A 58 -24.33 34.23 2.55
CA LEU A 58 -23.01 34.11 1.90
C LEU A 58 -23.07 33.09 0.75
N GLY A 59 -22.67 33.50 -0.46
CA GLY A 59 -22.68 32.64 -1.67
C GLY A 59 -23.82 32.91 -2.66
N ASN A 60 -24.77 33.81 -2.34
CA ASN A 60 -25.90 34.14 -3.23
C ASN A 60 -25.53 34.99 -4.47
N ARG A 61 -24.33 35.57 -4.52
CA ARG A 61 -23.86 36.35 -5.68
C ARG A 61 -22.49 35.85 -6.11
N ILE A 62 -22.43 35.19 -7.26
CA ILE A 62 -21.19 34.84 -7.94
C ILE A 62 -20.91 35.93 -8.98
N ASN A 63 -19.76 36.60 -8.90
CA ASN A 63 -19.34 37.54 -9.96
C ASN A 63 -18.74 36.72 -11.11
N THR A 64 -19.45 36.63 -12.23
CA THR A 64 -18.97 36.05 -13.49
C THR A 64 -18.47 37.18 -14.39
N THR A 65 -17.17 37.22 -14.68
CA THR A 65 -16.59 38.12 -15.69
C THR A 65 -16.69 37.47 -17.06
N ALA A 66 -17.19 38.21 -18.06
CA ALA A 66 -17.33 37.80 -19.45
C ALA A 66 -16.05 38.00 -20.27
#